data_AF-A0A966QB19-F1
#
_entry.id   AF-A0A966QB19-F1
#
_cell.length_a   1.000
_cell.length_b   1.000
_cell.length_c   1.000
_cell.angle_alpha   90.00
_cell.angle_beta   90.00
_cell.angle_gamma   90.00
#
_symmetry.space_group_name_H-M   'P 1'
#
loop_
_entity.id
_entity.type
_entity.pdbx_description
1 polymer ?
#
loop_
_entity_poly.entity_id
_entity_poly.type
_entity_poly.pdbx_seq_one_letter_code
_entity_poly.pdbx_strand_id
1 'polypeptide(L)'
;LDLEGFELHRGRTIALEACQPLCADGALGWVHGFGDQGGLVVGTYLHGVFESGPWRRRWLNQLRQRKGLPLLSERQPHHSRQRDALLDRLADAFEQHVNLGPLLQEP
;
A
#
# COMPACT_ATOMS: atom_id res chain seq x y z
N LEU A 1 2.19 11.05 -9.08
CA LEU A 1 1.99 10.68 -7.67
C LEU A 1 3.00 9.60 -7.37
N ASP A 2 3.65 9.69 -6.23
CA ASP A 2 4.64 8.68 -5.86
C ASP A 2 3.92 7.43 -5.36
N LEU A 3 4.37 6.28 -5.86
CA LEU A 3 3.95 4.97 -5.42
C LEU A 3 5.05 4.40 -4.55
N GLU A 4 4.72 4.11 -3.29
CA GLU A 4 5.64 3.59 -2.29
C GLU A 4 5.20 2.19 -1.87
N GLY A 5 6.18 1.34 -1.55
CA GLY A 5 6.00 -0.02 -1.13
C GLY A 5 7.34 -0.74 -1.01
N PHE A 6 7.31 -2.04 -0.76
CA PHE A 6 8.51 -2.88 -0.74
C PHE A 6 8.28 -4.17 -1.50
N GLU A 7 9.38 -4.76 -1.96
CA GLU A 7 9.39 -6.01 -2.70
C GLU A 7 9.99 -7.12 -1.81
N LEU A 8 9.29 -8.23 -1.64
CA LEU A 8 9.79 -9.40 -0.90
C LEU A 8 9.30 -10.69 -1.54
N HIS A 9 9.93 -11.09 -2.64
CA HIS A 9 9.64 -12.36 -3.31
C HIS A 9 10.88 -12.95 -3.98
N ARG A 10 10.75 -14.22 -4.36
CA ARG A 10 11.76 -14.94 -5.17
C ARG A 10 11.25 -15.33 -6.56
N GLY A 11 9.93 -15.37 -6.74
CA GLY A 11 9.32 -15.67 -8.03
C GLY A 11 9.51 -14.53 -9.02
N ARG A 12 9.45 -14.84 -10.32
CA ARG A 12 9.44 -13.87 -11.41
C ARG A 12 8.22 -14.15 -12.29
N THR A 13 7.45 -13.10 -12.57
CA THR A 13 6.29 -13.17 -13.44
C THR A 13 6.69 -12.76 -14.85
N ILE A 14 6.20 -13.52 -15.83
CA ILE A 14 6.27 -13.17 -17.24
C ILE A 14 4.82 -13.00 -17.70
N ALA A 15 4.49 -11.83 -18.23
CA ALA A 15 3.17 -11.59 -18.77
C ALA A 15 2.95 -12.45 -20.01
N LEU A 16 1.84 -13.20 -20.05
CA LEU A 16 1.47 -14.04 -21.20
C LEU A 16 0.81 -13.22 -22.33
N GLU A 17 0.28 -12.05 -21.98
CA GLU A 17 -0.37 -11.11 -22.88
C GLU A 17 0.17 -9.70 -22.63
N ALA A 18 -0.16 -8.75 -23.51
CA ALA A 18 0.27 -7.36 -23.35
C ALA A 18 -0.41 -6.73 -22.12
N CYS A 19 0.41 -6.36 -21.13
CA CYS A 19 -0.02 -5.61 -19.96
C CYS A 19 0.72 -4.26 -19.87
N GLN A 20 0.04 -3.24 -19.39
CA GLN A 20 0.64 -1.93 -19.13
C GLN A 20 1.39 -1.96 -17.79
N PRO A 21 2.52 -1.26 -17.65
CA PRO A 21 3.21 -1.19 -16.36
C PRO A 21 2.37 -0.40 -15.33
N LEU A 22 2.39 -0.83 -14.07
CA LEU A 22 1.69 -0.14 -12.97
C LEU A 22 2.39 1.17 -12.56
N CYS A 23 3.72 1.18 -12.60
CA CYS A 23 4.56 2.32 -12.23
C CYS A 23 5.76 2.43 -13.17
N ALA A 24 6.64 3.42 -12.92
CA ALA A 24 7.80 3.67 -13.77
C ALA A 24 8.75 2.47 -13.86
N ASP A 25 8.85 1.68 -12.79
CA ASP A 25 9.52 0.39 -12.83
C ASP A 25 8.54 -0.70 -13.30
N GLY A 26 8.65 -1.05 -14.58
CA GLY A 26 7.76 -2.01 -15.22
C GLY A 26 7.89 -3.45 -14.73
N ALA A 27 8.89 -3.79 -13.91
CA ALA A 27 9.04 -5.12 -13.31
C ALA A 27 8.23 -5.29 -12.02
N LEU A 28 7.82 -4.18 -11.38
CA LEU A 28 7.15 -4.19 -10.08
C LEU A 28 5.64 -4.44 -10.17
N GLY A 29 5.03 -4.30 -11.34
CA GLY A 29 3.61 -4.56 -11.50
C GLY A 29 3.03 -4.22 -12.86
N TRP A 30 1.85 -4.77 -13.10
CA TRP A 30 1.15 -4.73 -14.37
C TRP A 30 -0.33 -4.43 -14.18
N VAL A 31 -0.90 -3.77 -15.19
CA VAL A 31 -2.32 -3.42 -15.30
C VAL A 31 -2.83 -3.96 -16.63
N HIS A 32 -3.97 -4.65 -16.58
CA HIS A 32 -4.66 -5.15 -17.75
C HIS A 32 -6.15 -4.77 -17.69
N GLY A 33 -6.71 -4.37 -18.82
CA GLY A 33 -8.14 -4.10 -18.95
C GLY A 33 -8.93 -5.40 -18.89
N PHE A 34 -10.05 -5.42 -18.18
CA PHE A 34 -10.87 -6.62 -18.04
C PHE A 34 -12.27 -6.40 -18.60
N GLY A 35 -12.54 -7.06 -19.72
CA GLY A 35 -13.83 -7.06 -20.40
C GLY A 35 -14.24 -5.72 -20.99
N ASP A 36 -15.29 -5.75 -21.81
CA ASP A 36 -15.76 -4.59 -22.57
C ASP A 36 -16.40 -3.51 -21.70
N GLN A 37 -16.77 -3.86 -20.46
CA GLN A 37 -17.35 -2.92 -19.49
C GLN A 37 -16.30 -2.11 -18.70
N GLY A 38 -15.01 -2.21 -19.09
CA GLY A 38 -13.96 -1.34 -18.57
C GLY A 38 -13.43 -1.72 -17.18
N GLY A 39 -13.44 -3.00 -16.82
CA GLY A 39 -12.78 -3.51 -15.61
C GLY A 39 -11.25 -3.34 -15.66
N LEU A 40 -10.58 -3.45 -14.52
CA LEU A 40 -9.11 -3.47 -14.44
C LEU A 40 -8.67 -4.62 -13.53
N VAL A 41 -7.69 -5.38 -13.99
CA VAL A 41 -6.92 -6.32 -13.17
C VAL A 41 -5.54 -5.73 -12.97
N VAL A 42 -5.09 -5.71 -11.72
CA VAL A 42 -3.77 -5.22 -11.34
C VAL A 42 -3.05 -6.31 -10.56
N GLY A 43 -1.83 -6.63 -10.99
CA GLY A 43 -0.91 -7.50 -10.27
C GLY A 43 0.37 -6.74 -9.96
N THR A 44 0.87 -6.82 -8.73
CA THR A 44 2.10 -6.12 -8.33
C THR A 44 2.84 -6.87 -7.25
N TYR A 45 4.17 -6.74 -7.27
CA TYR A 45 5.07 -7.20 -6.22
C TYR A 45 5.25 -6.18 -5.10
N LEU A 46 4.75 -4.95 -5.27
CA LEU A 46 4.78 -3.93 -4.24
C LEU A 46 3.81 -4.28 -3.12
N HIS A 47 4.35 -4.77 -2.02
CA HIS A 47 3.65 -4.85 -0.75
C HIS A 47 3.45 -3.44 -0.19
N GLY A 48 2.32 -3.24 0.50
CA GLY A 48 1.99 -1.92 1.06
C GLY A 48 1.52 -0.90 0.03
N VAL A 49 1.23 -1.30 -1.23
CA VAL A 49 0.78 -0.41 -2.33
C VAL A 49 -0.35 0.55 -1.92
N PHE A 50 -1.22 0.17 -0.98
CA PHE A 50 -2.33 1.00 -0.49
C PHE A 50 -2.02 1.82 0.76
N GLU A 51 -0.81 1.74 1.31
CA GLU A 51 -0.38 2.60 2.41
C GLU A 51 -0.10 4.03 1.95
N SER A 52 0.32 4.22 0.69
CA SER A 52 0.46 5.55 0.07
C SER A 52 -0.89 6.26 0.00
N GLY A 53 -1.06 7.28 0.85
CA GLY A 53 -2.31 8.01 1.02
C GLY A 53 -2.85 8.62 -0.27
N PRO A 54 -2.06 9.44 -1.00
CA PRO A 54 -2.50 10.08 -2.23
C PRO A 54 -2.79 9.06 -3.33
N TRP A 55 -1.92 8.06 -3.52
CA TRP A 55 -2.10 7.00 -4.51
C TRP A 55 -3.38 6.18 -4.24
N ARG A 56 -3.57 5.68 -3.03
CA ARG A 56 -4.78 4.93 -2.64
C ARG A 56 -6.04 5.74 -2.92
N ARG A 57 -6.04 7.04 -2.60
CA ARG A 57 -7.20 7.92 -2.86
C ARG A 57 -7.43 8.11 -4.35
N ARG A 58 -6.38 8.33 -5.15
CA ARG A 58 -6.48 8.41 -6.60
C ARG A 58 -7.07 7.13 -7.20
N TRP A 59 -6.59 5.97 -6.77
CA TRP A 59 -7.08 4.67 -7.22
C TRP A 59 -8.57 4.48 -6.88
N LEU A 60 -8.96 4.75 -5.62
CA LEU A 60 -10.37 4.71 -5.20
C LEU A 60 -11.24 5.72 -5.97
N ASN A 61 -10.72 6.91 -6.26
CA ASN A 61 -11.43 7.94 -7.03
C ASN A 61 -11.76 7.48 -8.45
N GLN A 62 -10.91 6.66 -9.10
CA GLN A 62 -11.26 6.05 -10.39
C GLN A 62 -12.48 5.13 -10.28
N LEU A 63 -12.57 4.32 -9.22
CA LEU A 63 -13.75 3.48 -8.96
C LEU A 63 -14.99 4.32 -8.65
N ARG A 64 -14.83 5.40 -7.86
CA ARG A 64 -15.91 6.32 -7.50
C ARG A 64 -16.47 7.03 -8.72
N GLN A 65 -15.61 7.49 -9.63
CA GLN A 65 -16.02 8.13 -10.88
C GLN A 65 -16.89 7.19 -11.74
N ARG A 66 -16.49 5.92 -11.89
CA ARG A 66 -17.29 4.91 -12.61
C ARG A 66 -18.66 4.66 -11.97
N LYS A 67 -18.77 4.86 -10.65
CA LYS A 67 -20.02 4.72 -9.89
C LYS A 67 -20.81 6.03 -9.76
N GLY A 68 -20.37 7.13 -10.36
CA GLY A 68 -21.01 8.44 -10.21
C GLY A 68 -20.93 9.02 -8.78
N LEU A 69 -19.97 8.59 -7.97
CA LEU A 69 -19.79 9.04 -6.59
C LEU A 69 -18.86 10.26 -6.52
N PRO A 70 -19.08 11.20 -5.56
CA PRO A 70 -18.21 12.36 -5.38
C PRO A 70 -16.77 11.97 -5.09
N LEU A 71 -15.78 12.71 -5.61
CA LEU A 71 -14.37 12.41 -5.38
C LEU A 71 -13.97 12.67 -3.91
N LEU A 72 -13.02 11.88 -3.42
CA LEU A 72 -12.40 12.07 -2.11
C LEU A 72 -11.12 12.91 -2.25
N SER A 73 -10.77 13.66 -1.20
CA SER A 73 -9.49 14.38 -1.16
C SER A 73 -8.31 13.42 -1.25
N GLU A 74 -7.33 13.75 -2.08
CA GLU A 74 -6.07 13.01 -2.23
C GLU A 74 -4.98 13.50 -1.27
N ARG A 75 -5.26 14.54 -0.47
CA ARG A 75 -4.37 15.02 0.58
C ARG A 75 -4.49 14.14 1.82
N GLN A 76 -4.01 12.92 1.73
CA GLN A 76 -3.99 11.98 2.84
C GLN A 76 -2.55 11.59 3.17
N PRO A 77 -2.19 11.52 4.45
CA PRO A 77 -0.86 11.07 4.84
C PRO A 77 -0.67 9.58 4.50
N HIS A 78 0.60 9.16 4.46
CA HIS A 78 0.95 7.76 4.36
C HIS A 78 0.45 7.01 5.61
N HIS A 79 -0.22 5.88 5.41
CA HIS A 79 -0.84 5.12 6.49
C HIS A 79 0.18 4.56 7.48
N SER A 80 1.36 4.14 7.00
CA SER A 80 2.46 3.68 7.88
C SER A 80 2.78 4.71 8.96
N ARG A 81 2.87 6.00 8.63
CA ARG A 81 3.17 7.06 9.60
C ARG A 81 2.11 7.16 10.70
N GLN A 82 0.84 6.92 10.38
CA GLN A 82 -0.23 6.89 11.37
C GLN A 82 -0.11 5.65 12.27
N ARG A 83 0.22 4.50 11.68
CA ARG A 83 0.46 3.26 12.41
C ARG A 83 1.65 3.39 13.36
N ASP A 84 2.76 3.93 12.88
CA ASP A 84 3.99 4.09 13.65
C ASP A 84 3.75 5.01 14.85
N ALA A 85 3.07 6.15 14.64
CA ALA A 85 2.69 7.04 15.75
C ALA A 85 1.77 6.37 16.79
N LEU A 86 0.92 5.42 16.39
CA LEU A 86 0.09 4.64 17.31
C LEU A 86 0.91 3.60 18.08
N LEU A 87 1.88 2.97 17.42
CA LEU A 87 2.79 2.01 18.03
C LEU A 87 3.71 2.70 19.04
N ASP A 88 4.28 3.86 18.70
CA ASP A 88 5.09 4.67 19.61
C ASP A 88 4.28 5.05 20.86
N ARG A 89 3.05 5.53 20.67
CA ARG A 89 2.16 5.84 21.79
C ARG A 89 1.87 4.63 22.68
N LEU A 90 1.73 3.44 22.10
CA LEU A 90 1.53 2.21 22.85
C LEU A 90 2.81 1.81 23.61
N ALA A 91 3.97 1.95 22.97
CA ALA A 91 5.27 1.68 23.57
C ALA A 91 5.53 2.61 24.77
N ASP A 92 5.27 3.91 24.62
CA ASP A 92 5.40 4.90 25.71
C ASP A 92 4.53 4.51 26.91
N ALA A 93 3.28 4.12 26.67
CA ALA A 93 2.37 3.69 27.73
C ALA A 93 2.85 2.38 28.39
N PHE A 94 3.41 1.45 27.61
CA PHE A 94 3.93 0.20 28.11
C PHE A 94 5.16 0.42 28.99
N GLU A 95 6.10 1.26 28.56
CA GLU A 95 7.32 1.60 29.31
C GLU A 95 6.99 2.25 30.67
N GLN A 96 5.95 3.08 30.72
CA GLN A 96 5.51 3.74 31.95
C GLN A 96 4.85 2.78 32.98
N HIS A 97 4.29 1.66 32.51
CA HIS A 97 3.43 0.81 33.35
C HIS A 97 3.91 -0.64 33.49
N VAL A 98 4.90 -1.07 32.70
CA VAL A 98 5.37 -2.46 32.68
C VAL A 98 6.89 -2.50 32.83
N ASN A 99 7.35 -3.16 33.90
CA ASN A 99 8.77 -3.38 34.12
C ASN A 99 9.28 -4.55 33.25
N LEU A 100 9.97 -4.23 32.17
CA LEU A 100 10.63 -5.21 31.28
C LEU A 100 11.97 -5.73 31.84
N GLY A 101 12.49 -5.16 32.92
CA GLY A 101 13.78 -5.52 33.51
C GLY A 101 14.01 -7.02 33.70
N PRO A 102 13.05 -7.79 34.26
CA PRO A 102 13.20 -9.24 34.41
C PRO A 102 13.34 -10.03 33.10
N LEU A 103 12.88 -9.49 31.97
CA LEU A 103 12.96 -10.13 30.65
C LEU A 103 14.22 -9.78 29.87
N LEU A 104 14.90 -8.69 30.25
CA LEU A 104 16.06 -8.14 29.55
C LEU A 104 17.40 -8.50 30.21
N GLN A 105 17.38 -9.31 31.28
CA GLN A 105 18.61 -9.80 31.88
C GLN A 105 19.26 -10.83 30.94
N GLU A 106 20.53 -10.58 30.58
CA GLU A 106 21.36 -11.61 29.97
C GLU A 106 21.55 -12.77 30.97
N PRO A 107 21.65 -14.02 30.49
CA PRO A 107 21.78 -15.20 31.35
C PRO A 107 23.03 -15.18 32.24
#